data_AF-A0A9P7KKJ7-F1
#
_entry.id   AF-A0A9P7KKJ7-F1
#
_cell.length_a   1.000
_cell.length_b   1.000
_cell.length_c   1.000
_cell.angle_alpha   90.00
_cell.angle_beta   90.00
_cell.angle_gamma   90.00
#
_symmetry.space_group_name_H-M   'P 1'
#
loop_
_entity.id
_entity.type
_entity.pdbx_description
1 polymer ?
#
loop_
_entity_poly.entity_id
_entity_poly.type
_entity_poly.pdbx_seq_one_letter_code
_entity_poly.pdbx_strand_id
1 'polypeptide(L)'
;MGMRGPGPPPEARALAFVYEHTSIPVPKIRRYVRKPSMIVMDRIPGTSLYEAWPLLSPFQRILVAWTLRGYIEQLRHASAAYSRRHVPGPMYGSPLGCDSPSVMLFDSQSHSLPTSGALIEYFNTLCRVPLDAPPGCRFIDDAPLVFTHNDLCPRNIILGEDGRLWMIDFGESGFYPPWFEYLSMIGVAENRFQPAEMSWWDSIALIAGYPSKEVGLIGLDASRSVFAMRRKCYIACLEKDRENLAAGLRDQVSGNRVPEEGEDHTRFHILDFASSVHAGADAERPQT
;
A
#
# COMPACT_ATOMS: atom_id res chain seq x y z
N MET A 1 9.68 -36.95 10.42
CA MET A 1 10.69 -35.92 10.74
C MET A 1 10.69 -34.92 9.59
N GLY A 2 10.35 -33.65 9.84
CA GLY A 2 10.31 -32.60 8.80
C GLY A 2 9.09 -31.66 8.84
N MET A 3 8.71 -31.13 10.01
CA MET A 3 7.75 -30.01 10.06
C MET A 3 8.43 -28.72 9.55
N ARG A 4 8.38 -28.45 8.24
CA ARG A 4 8.59 -27.10 7.71
C ARG A 4 7.26 -26.35 7.75
N GLY A 5 6.97 -25.69 8.86
CA GLY A 5 5.87 -24.73 8.94
C GLY A 5 6.18 -23.45 8.13
N PRO A 6 5.17 -22.70 7.65
CA PRO A 6 5.39 -21.43 6.95
C PRO A 6 6.10 -20.44 7.88
N GLY A 7 7.15 -19.77 7.40
CA GLY A 7 8.02 -18.88 8.19
C GLY A 7 7.33 -17.62 8.75
N PRO A 8 8.09 -16.63 9.25
CA PRO A 8 7.53 -15.40 9.82
C PRO A 8 6.61 -14.65 8.84
N PRO A 9 5.65 -13.85 9.34
CA PRO A 9 4.77 -13.04 8.49
C PRO A 9 5.59 -11.98 7.70
N PRO A 10 5.06 -11.45 6.59
CA PRO A 10 5.75 -10.47 5.75
C PRO A 10 6.23 -9.24 6.51
N GLU A 11 5.37 -8.66 7.35
CA GLU A 11 5.69 -7.52 8.20
C GLU A 11 6.89 -7.80 9.12
N ALA A 12 6.95 -8.99 9.72
CA ALA A 12 8.08 -9.35 10.58
C ALA A 12 9.39 -9.49 9.79
N ARG A 13 9.33 -9.99 8.54
CA ARG A 13 10.52 -10.04 7.67
C ARG A 13 10.95 -8.66 7.20
N ALA A 14 9.99 -7.79 6.89
CA ALA A 14 10.23 -6.41 6.52
C ALA A 14 10.93 -5.63 7.64
N LEU A 15 10.39 -5.68 8.86
CA LEU A 15 11.01 -5.08 10.04
C LEU A 15 12.42 -5.63 10.29
N ALA A 16 12.62 -6.94 10.18
CA ALA A 16 13.94 -7.55 10.32
C ALA A 16 14.93 -7.06 9.25
N PHE A 17 14.50 -6.97 7.99
CA PHE A 17 15.30 -6.43 6.90
C PHE A 17 15.75 -4.99 7.20
N VAL A 18 14.82 -4.11 7.59
CA VAL A 18 15.13 -2.71 7.90
C VAL A 18 16.08 -2.62 9.09
N TYR A 19 15.84 -3.40 10.15
CA TYR A 19 16.68 -3.43 11.35
C TYR A 19 18.12 -3.89 11.05
N GLU A 20 18.29 -4.88 10.16
CA GLU A 20 19.60 -5.47 9.86
C GLU A 20 20.40 -4.67 8.82
N HIS A 21 19.73 -3.99 7.89
CA HIS A 21 20.37 -3.40 6.70
C HIS A 21 20.38 -1.87 6.70
N THR A 22 19.81 -1.21 7.71
CA THR A 22 19.76 0.25 7.79
C THR A 22 20.06 0.76 9.19
N SER A 23 20.19 2.08 9.32
CA SER A 23 20.27 2.77 10.63
C SER A 23 18.92 3.36 11.07
N ILE A 24 17.84 3.04 10.35
CA ILE A 24 16.50 3.57 10.60
C ILE A 24 16.01 3.04 11.95
N PRO A 25 15.55 3.91 12.87
CA PRO A 25 14.93 3.47 14.11
C PRO A 25 13.64 2.72 13.82
N VAL A 26 13.63 1.41 14.09
CA VAL A 26 12.45 0.54 13.99
C VAL A 26 12.34 -0.32 15.26
N PRO A 27 11.13 -0.69 15.69
CA PRO A 27 10.95 -1.56 16.85
C PRO A 27 11.63 -2.92 16.67
N LYS A 28 12.38 -3.34 17.69
CA LYS A 28 13.01 -4.67 17.66
C LYS A 28 11.94 -5.74 17.91
N ILE A 29 11.83 -6.68 16.99
CA ILE A 29 10.97 -7.86 17.16
C ILE A 29 11.53 -8.72 18.29
N ARG A 30 10.66 -9.05 19.26
CA ARG A 30 10.97 -9.95 20.38
C ARG A 30 10.43 -11.35 20.12
N ARG A 31 9.24 -11.45 19.54
CA ARG A 31 8.56 -12.72 19.27
C ARG A 31 7.50 -12.53 18.20
N TYR A 32 7.23 -13.57 17.42
CA TYR A 32 5.99 -13.68 16.66
C TYR A 32 5.20 -14.91 17.14
N VAL A 33 3.90 -14.75 17.27
CA VAL A 33 2.96 -15.79 17.67
C VAL A 33 2.14 -16.16 16.44
N ARG A 34 1.93 -17.46 16.21
CA ARG A 34 1.29 -17.97 14.99
C ARG A 34 -0.24 -17.97 15.05
N LYS A 35 -0.81 -18.21 16.23
CA LYS A 35 -2.26 -18.33 16.44
C LYS A 35 -2.63 -17.72 17.80
N PRO A 36 -3.27 -16.55 17.83
CA PRO A 36 -3.50 -15.64 16.69
C PRO A 36 -2.17 -15.12 16.12
N SER A 37 -2.17 -14.68 14.85
CA SER A 37 -0.98 -14.06 14.23
C SER A 37 -0.70 -12.73 14.92
N MET A 38 0.39 -12.66 15.69
CA MET A 38 0.78 -11.46 16.42
C MET A 38 2.29 -11.26 16.36
N ILE A 39 2.71 -10.00 16.26
CA ILE A 39 4.11 -9.61 16.36
C ILE A 39 4.27 -8.88 17.69
N VAL A 40 5.16 -9.37 18.54
CA VAL A 40 5.56 -8.75 19.80
C VAL A 40 6.90 -8.08 19.58
N MET A 41 6.95 -6.77 19.79
CA MET A 41 8.12 -5.93 19.58
C MET A 41 8.28 -4.94 20.73
N ASP A 42 9.41 -4.25 20.76
CA ASP A 42 9.64 -3.20 21.75
C ASP A 42 8.63 -2.06 21.62
N ARG A 43 8.07 -1.62 22.76
CA ARG A 43 7.26 -0.40 22.81
C ARG A 43 8.20 0.79 22.71
N ILE A 44 7.96 1.66 21.73
CA ILE A 44 8.69 2.91 21.57
C ILE A 44 8.01 4.00 22.41
N PRO A 45 8.69 4.60 23.42
CA PRO A 45 8.16 5.73 24.15
C PRO A 45 8.22 7.00 23.28
N GLY A 46 7.12 7.75 23.23
CA GLY A 46 7.00 8.94 22.41
C GLY A 46 5.56 9.22 21.99
N THR A 47 5.41 10.17 21.08
CA THR A 47 4.12 10.61 20.54
C THR A 47 4.07 10.32 19.06
N SER A 48 2.91 9.90 18.54
CA SER A 48 2.76 9.74 17.10
C SER A 48 3.03 11.07 16.38
N LEU A 49 3.64 11.03 15.22
CA LEU A 49 3.88 12.24 14.44
C LEU A 49 2.54 12.86 14.04
N TYR A 50 1.47 12.06 13.89
CA TYR A 50 0.10 12.56 13.70
C TYR A 50 -0.33 13.57 14.79
N GLU A 51 -0.12 13.24 16.06
CA GLU A 51 -0.43 14.13 17.19
C GLU A 51 0.55 15.30 17.29
N ALA A 52 1.84 15.06 17.02
CA ALA A 52 2.87 16.09 17.14
C ALA A 52 2.85 17.10 15.98
N TRP A 53 2.45 16.69 14.78
CA TRP A 53 2.60 17.46 13.53
C TRP A 53 1.94 18.86 13.56
N PRO A 54 0.71 19.02 14.09
CA PRO A 54 0.09 20.34 14.22
C PRO A 54 0.88 21.29 15.13
N LEU A 55 1.62 20.74 16.10
CA LEU A 55 2.40 21.50 17.10
C LEU A 55 3.79 21.87 16.58
N LEU A 56 4.27 21.22 15.52
CA LEU A 56 5.56 21.52 14.92
C LEU A 56 5.54 22.84 14.15
N SER A 57 6.58 23.64 14.33
CA SER A 57 6.86 24.81 13.49
C SER A 57 7.15 24.39 12.03
N PRO A 58 6.99 25.31 11.06
CA PRO A 58 7.32 25.01 9.66
C PRO A 58 8.74 24.49 9.47
N PHE A 59 9.72 25.04 10.20
CA PHE A 59 11.10 24.57 10.15
C PHE A 59 11.26 23.14 10.68
N GLN A 60 10.59 22.80 11.78
CA GLN A 60 10.62 21.42 12.31
C GLN A 60 9.97 20.42 11.34
N ARG A 61 8.88 20.80 10.66
CA ARG A 61 8.26 19.95 9.63
C ARG A 61 9.22 19.67 8.47
N ILE A 62 9.99 20.68 8.05
CA ILE A 62 11.04 20.52 7.03
C ILE A 62 12.13 19.57 7.52
N LEU A 63 12.59 19.70 8.77
CA LEU A 63 13.61 18.79 9.34
C LEU A 63 13.10 17.34 9.42
N VAL A 64 11.84 17.15 9.79
CA VAL A 64 11.18 15.84 9.78
C VAL A 64 11.16 15.27 8.36
N ALA A 65 10.68 16.05 7.40
CA ALA A 65 10.62 15.63 6.00
C ALA A 65 12.01 15.27 5.43
N TRP A 66 13.04 16.05 5.76
CA TRP A 66 14.42 15.78 5.39
C TRP A 66 14.96 14.49 6.01
N THR A 67 14.64 14.25 7.29
CA THR A 67 15.05 13.02 7.99
C THR A 67 14.41 11.80 7.35
N LEU A 68 13.11 11.87 7.03
CA LEU A 68 12.39 10.78 6.38
C LEU A 68 12.86 10.53 4.96
N ARG A 69 13.26 11.56 4.22
CA ARG A 69 13.96 11.40 2.93
C ARG A 69 15.23 10.57 3.10
N GLY A 70 16.05 10.89 4.10
CA GLY A 70 17.23 10.10 4.43
C GLY A 70 16.90 8.64 4.76
N TYR A 71 15.74 8.36 5.37
CA TYR A 71 15.28 6.99 5.60
C TYR A 71 14.88 6.28 4.31
N ILE A 72 14.13 6.94 3.43
CA ILE A 72 13.78 6.38 2.11
C ILE A 72 15.03 6.08 1.29
N GLU A 73 16.02 6.98 1.29
CA GLU A 73 17.29 6.76 0.60
C GLU A 73 18.05 5.56 1.19
N GLN A 74 18.05 5.37 2.51
CA GLN A 74 18.61 4.18 3.15
C GLN A 74 17.87 2.89 2.75
N LEU A 75 16.53 2.88 2.72
CA LEU A 75 15.76 1.73 2.27
C LEU A 75 16.10 1.37 0.82
N ARG A 76 16.17 2.36 -0.07
CA ARG A 76 16.56 2.19 -1.48
C ARG A 76 17.98 1.63 -1.60
N HIS A 77 18.93 2.15 -0.83
CA HIS A 77 20.31 1.67 -0.84
C HIS A 77 20.44 0.24 -0.32
N ALA A 78 19.81 -0.09 0.82
CA ALA A 78 19.81 -1.44 1.38
C ALA A 78 19.22 -2.47 0.41
N SER A 79 18.22 -2.07 -0.37
CA SER A 79 17.59 -2.91 -1.39
C SER A 79 18.53 -3.29 -2.52
N ALA A 80 19.45 -2.41 -2.90
CA ALA A 80 20.36 -2.65 -4.02
C ALA A 80 21.27 -3.85 -3.76
N ALA A 81 21.63 -4.11 -2.50
CA ALA A 81 22.45 -5.23 -2.08
C ALA A 81 21.64 -6.50 -1.74
N TYR A 82 20.31 -6.44 -1.76
CA TYR A 82 19.46 -7.53 -1.30
C TYR A 82 19.05 -8.47 -2.44
N SER A 83 19.27 -9.78 -2.25
CA SER A 83 19.06 -10.80 -3.30
C SER A 83 17.62 -10.90 -3.80
N ARG A 84 16.63 -10.57 -2.96
CA ARG A 84 15.20 -10.62 -3.30
C ARG A 84 14.71 -9.45 -4.15
N ARG A 85 15.53 -8.42 -4.41
CA ARG A 85 15.11 -7.19 -5.10
C ARG A 85 14.48 -7.39 -6.50
N HIS A 86 14.60 -8.56 -7.09
CA HIS A 86 14.03 -8.88 -8.41
C HIS A 86 12.60 -9.41 -8.36
N VAL A 87 12.08 -9.72 -7.18
CA VAL A 87 10.73 -10.25 -6.97
C VAL A 87 9.87 -9.14 -6.37
N PRO A 88 8.85 -8.63 -7.08
CA PRO A 88 7.99 -7.60 -6.54
C PRO A 88 7.09 -8.15 -5.41
N GLY A 89 6.67 -7.23 -4.54
CA GLY A 89 5.67 -7.52 -3.52
C GLY A 89 6.21 -7.68 -2.09
N PRO A 90 5.31 -8.01 -1.14
CA PRO A 90 5.64 -8.11 0.28
C PRO A 90 6.65 -9.22 0.58
N MET A 91 7.31 -9.19 1.74
CA MET A 91 8.36 -10.16 2.13
C MET A 91 7.84 -11.55 2.55
N TYR A 92 7.24 -12.28 1.61
CA TYR A 92 6.85 -13.68 1.76
C TYR A 92 8.05 -14.66 1.76
N GLY A 93 7.86 -15.79 2.44
CA GLY A 93 8.88 -16.85 2.62
C GLY A 93 9.03 -17.79 1.44
N SER A 94 8.16 -17.64 0.45
CA SER A 94 8.15 -18.32 -0.83
C SER A 94 7.73 -17.30 -1.89
N PRO A 95 8.23 -17.40 -3.14
CA PRO A 95 7.91 -16.47 -4.24
C PRO A 95 6.46 -16.59 -4.76
N LEU A 96 5.54 -17.10 -3.95
CA LEU A 96 4.14 -17.30 -4.32
C LEU A 96 3.34 -16.04 -3.98
N GLY A 97 2.93 -15.33 -5.03
CA GLY A 97 1.99 -14.22 -4.96
C GLY A 97 2.62 -12.91 -4.54
N CYS A 98 2.58 -11.92 -5.44
CA CYS A 98 2.56 -10.54 -5.00
C CYS A 98 1.11 -10.30 -4.59
N ASP A 99 0.81 -10.24 -3.29
CA ASP A 99 -0.39 -9.54 -2.90
C ASP A 99 -0.19 -8.10 -3.36
N SER A 100 -1.10 -7.66 -4.23
CA SER A 100 -1.14 -6.30 -4.77
C SER A 100 -1.10 -5.33 -3.59
N PRO A 101 -0.22 -4.31 -3.53
CA PRO A 101 -0.22 -3.37 -2.42
C PRO A 101 -1.62 -2.76 -2.28
N SER A 102 -2.27 -3.12 -1.18
CA SER A 102 -3.73 -2.98 -0.99
C SER A 102 -4.14 -1.50 -1.09
N VAL A 103 -3.24 -0.63 -0.64
CA VAL A 103 -3.35 0.84 -0.60
C VAL A 103 -3.47 1.48 -1.99
N MET A 104 -2.88 0.85 -3.01
CA MET A 104 -2.74 1.41 -4.36
C MET A 104 -3.66 0.74 -5.38
N LEU A 105 -3.92 -0.56 -5.23
CA LEU A 105 -4.48 -1.36 -6.32
C LEU A 105 -5.90 -1.86 -6.04
N PHE A 106 -6.39 -1.78 -4.79
CA PHE A 106 -7.71 -2.29 -4.35
C PHE A 106 -8.03 -3.70 -4.88
N ASP A 107 -6.99 -4.45 -5.21
CA ASP A 107 -7.12 -5.80 -5.67
C ASP A 107 -6.84 -6.70 -4.48
N SER A 108 -7.91 -7.24 -3.91
CA SER A 108 -7.84 -8.24 -2.85
C SER A 108 -7.45 -9.61 -3.39
N GLN A 109 -7.29 -9.76 -4.71
CA GLN A 109 -6.80 -10.98 -5.33
C GLN A 109 -5.29 -11.03 -5.29
N SER A 110 -4.79 -12.18 -4.83
CA SER A 110 -3.39 -12.54 -4.94
C SER A 110 -3.04 -12.77 -6.40
N HIS A 111 -2.24 -11.88 -6.99
CA HIS A 111 -1.71 -12.07 -8.34
C HIS A 111 -0.30 -12.64 -8.28
N SER A 112 -0.05 -13.66 -9.10
CA SER A 112 1.31 -14.14 -9.30
C SER A 112 2.04 -13.18 -10.23
N LEU A 113 2.72 -12.17 -9.67
CA LEU A 113 3.57 -11.22 -10.38
C LEU A 113 5.04 -11.57 -10.12
N PRO A 114 5.65 -12.47 -10.92
CA PRO A 114 7.00 -12.98 -10.63
C PRO A 114 8.13 -11.99 -10.97
N THR A 115 7.84 -10.95 -11.76
CA THR A 115 8.84 -9.99 -12.26
C THR A 115 8.34 -8.56 -12.15
N SER A 116 9.26 -7.61 -12.09
CA SER A 116 8.98 -6.17 -12.15
C SER A 116 8.17 -5.79 -13.40
N GLY A 117 8.53 -6.35 -14.57
CA GLY A 117 7.77 -6.13 -15.81
C GLY A 117 6.31 -6.58 -15.71
N ALA A 118 6.03 -7.73 -15.10
CA ALA A 118 4.65 -8.20 -14.90
C ALA A 118 3.86 -7.27 -13.98
N LEU A 119 4.49 -6.76 -12.91
CA LEU A 119 3.87 -5.75 -12.04
C LEU A 119 3.53 -4.47 -12.80
N ILE A 120 4.45 -3.97 -13.62
CA ILE A 120 4.24 -2.76 -14.43
C ILE A 120 3.15 -2.95 -15.48
N GLU A 121 3.11 -4.10 -16.15
CA GLU A 121 2.06 -4.44 -17.12
C GLU A 121 0.69 -4.53 -16.46
N TYR A 122 0.62 -5.15 -15.29
CA TYR A 122 -0.59 -5.21 -14.48
C TYR A 122 -1.06 -3.81 -14.07
N PHE A 123 -0.13 -2.93 -13.64
CA PHE A 123 -0.45 -1.55 -13.30
C PHE A 123 -0.96 -0.73 -14.50
N ASN A 124 -0.33 -0.89 -15.67
CA ASN A 124 -0.79 -0.31 -16.93
C ASN A 124 -2.21 -0.77 -17.28
N THR A 125 -2.49 -2.06 -17.09
CA THR A 125 -3.81 -2.66 -17.33
C THR A 125 -4.86 -2.05 -16.42
N LEU A 126 -4.58 -1.93 -15.12
CA LEU A 126 -5.50 -1.30 -14.16
C LEU A 126 -5.75 0.17 -14.46
N CYS A 127 -4.72 0.89 -14.90
CA CYS A 127 -4.84 2.29 -15.32
C CYS A 127 -5.51 2.46 -16.70
N ARG A 128 -5.92 1.36 -17.36
CA ARG A 128 -6.48 1.33 -18.73
C ARG A 128 -5.60 2.04 -19.75
N VAL A 129 -4.29 1.90 -19.60
CA VAL A 129 -3.32 2.41 -20.57
C VAL A 129 -3.43 1.55 -21.85
N PRO A 130 -3.58 2.15 -23.04
CA PRO A 130 -3.62 1.40 -24.29
C PRO A 130 -2.35 0.54 -24.49
N LEU A 131 -2.50 -0.69 -25.00
CA LEU A 131 -1.37 -1.61 -25.21
C LEU A 131 -0.32 -1.04 -26.18
N ASP A 132 -0.76 -0.24 -27.15
CA ASP A 132 0.04 0.45 -28.15
C ASP A 132 0.48 1.86 -27.71
N ALA A 133 0.21 2.26 -26.46
CA ALA A 133 0.64 3.55 -25.94
C ALA A 133 2.16 3.68 -26.01
N PRO A 134 2.69 4.81 -26.53
CA PRO A 134 4.12 5.03 -26.57
C PRO A 134 4.72 5.05 -25.15
N PRO A 135 6.03 4.79 -24.96
CA PRO A 135 6.67 4.77 -23.65
C PRO A 135 6.44 6.00 -22.77
N GLY A 136 6.18 7.17 -23.35
CA GLY A 136 5.85 8.40 -22.60
C GLY A 136 4.40 8.47 -22.09
N CYS A 137 3.56 7.52 -22.48
CA CYS A 137 2.14 7.44 -22.13
C CYS A 137 1.80 6.17 -21.34
N ARG A 138 2.80 5.42 -20.87
CA ARG A 138 2.64 4.21 -20.06
C ARG A 138 3.72 4.08 -18.99
N PHE A 139 3.44 3.32 -17.93
CA PHE A 139 4.45 2.94 -16.96
C PHE A 139 5.45 2.00 -17.62
N ILE A 140 6.73 2.22 -17.33
CA ILE A 140 7.83 1.42 -17.86
C ILE A 140 8.69 0.88 -16.71
N ASP A 141 9.26 -0.29 -16.92
CA ASP A 141 10.17 -0.95 -15.97
C ASP A 141 11.62 -0.46 -16.22
N ASP A 142 11.89 0.80 -15.90
CA ASP A 142 13.17 1.47 -16.19
C ASP A 142 14.09 1.62 -14.96
N ALA A 143 13.66 1.15 -13.79
CA ALA A 143 14.40 1.21 -12.55
C ALA A 143 14.28 -0.09 -11.74
N PRO A 144 15.34 -0.52 -11.04
CA PRO A 144 15.27 -1.69 -10.16
C PRO A 144 14.26 -1.45 -9.04
N LEU A 145 13.60 -2.53 -8.59
CA LEU A 145 12.73 -2.46 -7.43
C LEU A 145 13.53 -2.09 -6.18
N VAL A 146 12.89 -1.31 -5.32
CA VAL A 146 13.41 -0.87 -4.05
C VAL A 146 12.41 -1.24 -2.95
N PHE A 147 12.90 -1.35 -1.74
CA PHE A 147 12.07 -1.56 -0.58
C PHE A 147 11.29 -0.28 -0.28
N THR A 148 9.97 -0.37 -0.33
CA THR A 148 9.02 0.70 -0.03
C THR A 148 8.17 0.32 1.18
N HIS A 149 7.79 1.31 1.97
CA HIS A 149 6.92 1.17 3.13
C HIS A 149 5.46 1.05 2.73
N ASN A 150 5.02 1.82 1.72
CA ASN A 150 3.67 1.87 1.14
C ASN A 150 2.52 2.32 2.07
N ASP A 151 2.70 2.40 3.38
CA ASP A 151 1.77 3.10 4.29
C ASP A 151 2.47 4.20 5.10
N LEU A 152 3.43 4.91 4.50
CA LEU A 152 4.21 5.92 5.21
C LEU A 152 3.39 7.19 5.45
N CYS A 153 2.91 7.37 6.68
CA CYS A 153 2.10 8.52 7.10
C CYS A 153 2.43 8.92 8.54
N PRO A 154 1.99 10.10 9.02
CA PRO A 154 2.31 10.57 10.36
C PRO A 154 1.91 9.63 11.51
N ARG A 155 0.89 8.78 11.33
CA ARG A 155 0.51 7.78 12.34
C ARG A 155 1.52 6.65 12.48
N ASN A 156 2.22 6.33 11.40
CA ASN A 156 3.18 5.24 11.32
C ASN A 156 4.61 5.72 11.62
N ILE A 157 4.72 6.91 12.22
CA ILE A 157 5.98 7.49 12.69
C ILE A 157 5.77 7.91 14.14
N ILE A 158 6.67 7.50 15.04
CA ILE A 158 6.69 7.96 16.43
C ILE A 158 7.85 8.94 16.58
N LEU A 159 7.56 10.15 17.08
CA LEU A 159 8.58 11.04 17.60
C LEU A 159 8.97 10.52 18.99
N GLY A 160 10.11 9.83 19.05
CA GLY A 160 10.62 9.22 20.26
C GLY A 160 11.09 10.25 21.28
N GLU A 161 11.06 9.90 22.57
CA GLU A 161 11.61 10.73 23.64
C GLU A 161 13.12 10.97 23.49
N ASP A 162 13.81 10.11 22.73
CA ASP A 162 15.21 10.24 22.32
C ASP A 162 15.43 11.25 21.16
N GLY A 163 14.36 11.91 20.70
CA GLY A 163 14.38 12.88 19.61
C GLY A 163 14.48 12.24 18.22
N ARG A 164 14.39 10.90 18.10
CA ARG A 164 14.44 10.19 16.82
C ARG A 164 13.05 9.95 16.24
N LEU A 165 12.99 9.79 14.93
CA LEU A 165 11.77 9.38 14.23
C LEU A 165 11.79 7.86 14.07
N TRP A 166 10.87 7.17 14.73
CA TRP A 166 10.74 5.73 14.69
C TRP A 166 9.68 5.31 13.69
N MET A 167 10.05 4.52 12.69
CA MET A 167 9.12 3.97 11.70
C MET A 167 8.47 2.70 12.21
N ILE A 168 7.15 2.58 12.06
CA ILE A 168 6.36 1.41 12.46
C ILE A 168 5.40 1.01 11.34
N ASP A 169 4.74 -0.14 11.50
CA ASP A 169 3.68 -0.62 10.60
C ASP A 169 4.13 -0.90 9.17
N PHE A 170 4.98 -1.93 9.04
CA PHE A 170 5.52 -2.39 7.76
C PHE A 170 4.59 -3.42 7.07
N GLY A 171 3.30 -3.43 7.41
CA GLY A 171 2.33 -4.42 6.91
C GLY A 171 2.19 -4.43 5.38
N GLU A 172 2.27 -3.25 4.77
CA GLU A 172 2.13 -3.03 3.32
C GLU A 172 3.47 -2.96 2.57
N SER A 173 4.57 -3.11 3.30
CA SER A 173 5.92 -2.92 2.76
C SER A 173 6.39 -4.07 1.87
N GLY A 174 7.32 -3.78 0.96
CA GLY A 174 7.86 -4.79 0.05
C GLY A 174 8.76 -4.20 -1.01
N PHE A 175 9.05 -4.96 -2.07
CA PHE A 175 9.88 -4.51 -3.17
C PHE A 175 9.00 -4.02 -4.33
N TYR A 176 9.11 -2.74 -4.65
CA TYR A 176 8.28 -2.06 -5.65
C TYR A 176 9.10 -1.02 -6.43
N PRO A 177 8.59 -0.53 -7.58
CA PRO A 177 9.21 0.56 -8.30
C PRO A 177 9.40 1.81 -7.40
N PRO A 178 10.48 2.59 -7.53
CA PRO A 178 10.78 3.69 -6.60
C PRO A 178 9.69 4.75 -6.43
N TRP A 179 8.86 4.94 -7.46
CA TRP A 179 7.75 5.89 -7.49
C TRP A 179 6.51 5.41 -6.71
N PHE A 180 6.42 4.12 -6.34
CA PHE A 180 5.29 3.60 -5.57
C PHE A 180 5.15 4.30 -4.22
N GLU A 181 6.26 4.57 -3.52
CA GLU A 181 6.23 5.22 -2.21
C GLU A 181 5.54 6.59 -2.27
N TYR A 182 5.86 7.42 -3.27
CA TYR A 182 5.25 8.73 -3.43
C TYR A 182 3.73 8.60 -3.64
N LEU A 183 3.32 7.74 -4.57
CA LEU A 183 1.91 7.56 -4.90
C LEU A 183 1.12 6.94 -3.75
N SER A 184 1.71 6.00 -3.00
CA SER A 184 1.08 5.42 -1.82
C SER A 184 0.93 6.45 -0.71
N MET A 185 1.93 7.30 -0.46
CA MET A 185 1.84 8.38 0.52
C MET A 185 0.71 9.37 0.16
N ILE A 186 0.58 9.76 -1.11
CA ILE A 186 -0.54 10.58 -1.58
C ILE A 186 -1.86 9.85 -1.33
N GLY A 187 -1.95 8.58 -1.74
CA GLY A 187 -3.15 7.77 -1.54
C GLY A 187 -3.57 7.65 -0.07
N VAL A 188 -2.63 7.46 0.86
CA VAL A 188 -2.94 7.38 2.30
C VAL A 188 -3.44 8.72 2.82
N ALA A 189 -2.80 9.82 2.43
CA ALA A 189 -3.17 11.17 2.84
C ALA A 189 -4.54 11.60 2.29
N GLU A 190 -4.91 11.12 1.11
CA GLU A 190 -6.24 11.31 0.52
C GLU A 190 -7.33 10.52 1.23
N ASN A 191 -7.11 9.22 1.44
CA ASN A 191 -8.14 8.34 1.99
C ASN A 191 -8.64 8.76 3.36
N ARG A 192 -7.80 9.48 4.11
CA ARG A 192 -8.03 9.73 5.53
C ARG A 192 -8.50 11.14 5.84
N PHE A 193 -8.63 12.04 4.83
CA PHE A 193 -9.20 13.40 4.88
C PHE A 193 -9.12 14.08 6.26
N GLN A 194 -7.93 14.15 6.86
CA GLN A 194 -7.74 14.70 8.21
C GLN A 194 -7.01 16.06 8.17
N PRO A 195 -7.50 17.09 8.88
CA PRO A 195 -6.92 18.44 8.85
C PRO A 195 -5.44 18.51 9.25
N ALA A 196 -5.00 17.67 10.21
CA ALA A 196 -3.60 17.57 10.61
C ALA A 196 -2.71 17.03 9.48
N GLU A 197 -3.26 16.21 8.58
CA GLU A 197 -2.55 15.65 7.44
C GLU A 197 -2.49 16.64 6.26
N MET A 198 -3.31 17.70 6.22
CA MET A 198 -3.31 18.63 5.06
C MET A 198 -1.95 19.28 4.80
N SER A 199 -1.17 19.61 5.82
CA SER A 199 0.21 20.13 5.63
C SER A 199 1.28 19.04 5.51
N TRP A 200 0.93 17.78 5.80
CA TRP A 200 1.80 16.64 5.49
C TRP A 200 1.93 16.44 3.99
N TRP A 201 0.87 16.70 3.23
CA TRP A 201 0.85 16.66 1.77
C TRP A 201 1.98 17.46 1.13
N ASP A 202 2.18 18.68 1.61
CA ASP A 202 3.21 19.59 1.12
C ASP A 202 4.63 19.01 1.30
N SER A 203 4.80 18.07 2.22
CA SER A 203 6.08 17.42 2.52
C SER A 203 6.31 16.13 1.71
N ILE A 204 5.28 15.52 1.10
CA ILE A 204 5.39 14.21 0.45
C ILE A 204 6.43 14.22 -0.69
N ALA A 205 6.39 15.25 -1.55
CA ALA A 205 7.34 15.41 -2.64
C ALA A 205 8.79 15.57 -2.13
N LEU A 206 8.97 16.25 -0.99
CA LEU A 206 10.27 16.38 -0.35
C LEU A 206 10.74 15.03 0.19
N ILE A 207 9.87 14.28 0.85
CA ILE A 207 10.16 12.99 1.49
C ILE A 207 10.49 11.89 0.46
N ALA A 208 9.53 11.55 -0.41
CA ALA A 208 9.65 10.41 -1.33
C ALA A 208 10.37 10.74 -2.65
N GLY A 209 10.52 12.03 -2.96
CA GLY A 209 10.87 12.52 -4.28
C GLY A 209 9.64 12.57 -5.19
N TYR A 210 9.62 13.52 -6.13
CA TYR A 210 8.50 13.73 -7.05
C TYR A 210 8.69 12.97 -8.37
N PRO A 211 7.89 11.94 -8.67
CA PRO A 211 8.01 11.14 -9.88
C PRO A 211 7.20 11.78 -11.02
N SER A 212 7.78 12.80 -11.67
CA SER A 212 7.07 13.64 -12.65
C SER A 212 6.49 12.88 -13.83
N LYS A 213 7.18 11.84 -14.32
CA LYS A 213 6.70 10.99 -15.42
C LYS A 213 5.42 10.29 -15.01
N GLU A 214 5.47 9.56 -13.89
CA GLU A 214 4.38 8.73 -13.38
C GLU A 214 3.18 9.57 -12.97
N VAL A 215 3.42 10.70 -12.30
CA VAL A 215 2.37 11.65 -11.94
C VAL A 215 1.63 12.17 -13.18
N GLY A 216 2.38 12.49 -14.25
CA GLY A 216 1.80 12.89 -15.55
C GLY A 216 0.95 11.80 -16.20
N LEU A 217 1.38 10.53 -16.14
CA LEU A 217 0.64 9.38 -16.67
C LEU A 217 -0.71 9.17 -16.00
N ILE A 218 -0.79 9.47 -14.71
CA ILE A 218 -1.98 9.24 -13.90
C ILE A 218 -2.98 10.40 -14.06
N GLY A 219 -2.51 11.55 -14.57
CA GLY A 219 -3.28 12.79 -14.57
C GLY A 219 -3.44 13.37 -13.17
N LEU A 220 -2.51 13.05 -12.26
CA LEU A 220 -2.33 13.75 -10.99
C LEU A 220 -1.70 15.12 -11.28
N ASP A 221 -2.47 16.02 -11.87
CA ASP A 221 -2.10 17.44 -11.77
C ASP A 221 -2.18 17.85 -10.30
N ALA A 222 -1.49 18.90 -9.86
CA ALA A 222 -1.48 19.40 -8.48
C ALA A 222 -2.88 19.76 -7.91
N SER A 223 -3.94 19.56 -8.71
CA SER A 223 -5.36 19.77 -8.43
C SER A 223 -6.23 18.49 -8.56
N ARG A 224 -5.67 17.31 -8.86
CA ARG A 224 -6.43 16.07 -9.12
C ARG A 224 -5.93 14.90 -8.29
N SER A 225 -6.88 14.23 -7.65
CA SER A 225 -6.66 13.28 -6.56
C SER A 225 -6.39 11.85 -7.04
N VAL A 226 -5.54 11.11 -6.32
CA VAL A 226 -5.34 9.65 -6.40
C VAL A 226 -6.66 8.89 -6.36
N PHE A 227 -7.74 9.41 -5.75
CA PHE A 227 -9.09 8.84 -5.91
C PHE A 227 -9.58 8.72 -7.35
N ALA A 228 -9.19 9.60 -8.27
CA ALA A 228 -9.56 9.48 -9.68
C ALA A 228 -8.86 8.28 -10.34
N MET A 229 -7.59 8.05 -9.99
CA MET A 229 -6.85 6.84 -10.35
C MET A 229 -7.46 5.59 -9.69
N ARG A 230 -7.71 5.66 -8.38
CA ARG A 230 -8.32 4.59 -7.59
C ARG A 230 -9.68 4.18 -8.14
N ARG A 231 -10.53 5.14 -8.51
CA ARG A 231 -11.85 4.87 -9.11
C ARG A 231 -11.73 4.22 -10.47
N LYS A 232 -10.78 4.64 -11.31
CA LYS A 232 -10.51 4.00 -12.62
C LYS A 232 -10.02 2.56 -12.44
N CYS A 233 -9.05 2.33 -11.55
CA CYS A 233 -8.49 0.99 -11.29
C CYS A 233 -9.51 0.07 -10.63
N TYR A 234 -10.26 0.58 -9.64
CA TYR A 234 -11.31 -0.18 -8.95
C TYR A 234 -12.45 -0.59 -9.89
N ILE A 235 -12.94 0.32 -10.74
CA ILE A 235 -13.96 -0.03 -11.75
C ILE A 235 -13.40 -1.06 -12.74
N ALA A 236 -12.15 -0.91 -13.18
CA ALA A 236 -11.51 -1.88 -14.08
C ALA A 236 -11.37 -3.28 -13.43
N CYS A 237 -11.02 -3.34 -12.15
CA CYS A 237 -10.95 -4.60 -11.39
C CYS A 237 -12.32 -5.28 -11.32
N LEU A 238 -13.38 -4.53 -10.96
CA LEU A 238 -14.74 -5.06 -10.91
C LEU A 238 -15.26 -5.52 -12.28
N GLU A 239 -14.92 -4.81 -13.37
CA GLU A 239 -15.26 -5.23 -14.73
C GLU A 239 -14.58 -6.55 -15.11
N LYS A 240 -13.29 -6.68 -14.82
CA LYS A 240 -12.51 -7.90 -15.08
C LYS A 240 -13.03 -9.09 -14.28
N ASP A 241 -13.43 -8.88 -13.03
CA ASP A 241 -14.04 -9.92 -12.22
C ASP A 241 -15.40 -10.37 -12.76
N ARG A 242 -16.20 -9.44 -13.26
CA ARG A 242 -17.47 -9.77 -13.95
C ARG A 242 -17.24 -10.55 -15.24
N GLU A 243 -16.21 -10.19 -16.02
CA GLU A 243 -15.83 -10.92 -17.23
C GLU A 243 -15.34 -12.33 -16.93
N ASN A 244 -14.47 -12.48 -15.92
CA ASN A 244 -13.96 -13.78 -15.47
C ASN A 244 -15.09 -14.67 -14.92
N LEU A 245 -16.02 -14.10 -14.14
CA LEU A 245 -17.21 -14.81 -13.65
C LEU A 245 -18.12 -15.23 -14.82
N ALA A 246 -18.32 -14.34 -15.79
CA ALA A 246 -19.11 -14.64 -16.98
C ALA A 246 -18.45 -15.70 -17.88
N ALA A 247 -17.12 -15.73 -17.97
CA ALA A 247 -16.37 -16.76 -18.69
C ALA A 247 -16.46 -18.12 -17.96
N GLY A 248 -16.28 -18.14 -16.63
CA GLY A 248 -16.45 -19.35 -15.82
C GLY A 248 -17.87 -19.92 -15.87
N LEU A 249 -18.89 -19.07 -15.91
CA LEU A 249 -20.29 -19.47 -16.11
C LEU A 249 -20.52 -20.04 -17.53
N ARG A 250 -19.88 -19.49 -18.57
CA ARG A 250 -19.95 -20.05 -19.94
C ARG A 250 -19.24 -21.40 -20.06
N ASP A 251 -18.14 -21.61 -19.34
CA ASP A 251 -17.45 -22.89 -19.28
C ASP A 251 -18.24 -23.95 -18.49
N GLN A 252 -19.00 -23.55 -17.46
CA GLN A 252 -19.95 -24.44 -16.79
C GLN A 252 -21.17 -24.78 -17.65
N VAL A 253 -21.65 -23.84 -18.47
CA VAL A 253 -22.77 -24.08 -19.41
C VAL A 253 -22.33 -24.91 -20.63
N SER A 254 -21.06 -24.85 -21.04
CA SER A 254 -20.51 -25.68 -22.13
C SER A 254 -20.04 -27.06 -21.67
N GLY A 255 -19.68 -27.21 -20.39
CA GLY A 255 -19.36 -28.47 -19.73
C GLY A 255 -20.59 -29.13 -19.09
N ASN A 256 -21.56 -29.53 -19.91
CA ASN A 256 -22.78 -30.19 -19.43
C ASN A 256 -22.45 -31.59 -18.85
N ARG A 257 -22.17 -31.66 -17.55
CA ARG A 257 -22.41 -32.86 -16.74
C ARG A 257 -23.29 -32.44 -15.57
N VAL A 258 -24.55 -32.88 -15.64
CA VAL A 258 -25.59 -32.69 -14.61
C VAL A 258 -25.05 -33.16 -13.26
N PRO A 259 -24.97 -32.31 -12.22
CA PRO A 259 -24.88 -32.78 -10.85
C PRO A 259 -26.30 -33.09 -10.36
N GLU A 260 -26.49 -34.28 -9.79
CA GLU A 260 -27.67 -34.62 -9.01
C GLU A 260 -27.87 -33.62 -7.86
N GLU A 261 -29.14 -33.35 -7.56
CA GLU A 261 -29.60 -32.50 -6.47
C GLU A 261 -28.97 -32.88 -5.13
N GLY A 262 -28.35 -31.89 -4.48
CA GLY A 262 -27.88 -31.96 -3.11
C GLY A 262 -27.68 -30.55 -2.57
N GLU A 263 -28.57 -30.16 -1.66
CA GLU A 263 -28.61 -28.89 -0.92
C GLU A 263 -27.22 -28.46 -0.39
N ASP A 264 -26.85 -27.19 -0.54
CA ASP A 264 -26.60 -26.35 0.64
C ASP A 264 -26.57 -24.85 0.31
N HIS A 265 -27.16 -24.07 1.20
CA HIS A 265 -27.25 -22.62 1.14
C HIS A 265 -25.92 -21.97 1.51
N THR A 266 -25.42 -21.06 0.67
CA THR A 266 -24.59 -19.95 1.19
C THR A 266 -24.85 -18.68 0.40
N ARG A 267 -25.80 -17.88 0.92
CA ARG A 267 -26.00 -16.47 0.56
C ARG A 267 -24.70 -15.71 0.85
N PHE A 268 -24.09 -15.14 -0.19
CA PHE A 268 -23.11 -14.07 -0.01
C PHE A 268 -23.84 -12.82 0.50
N HIS A 269 -23.65 -12.52 1.78
CA HIS A 269 -24.02 -11.23 2.35
C HIS A 269 -23.07 -10.15 1.78
N ILE A 270 -23.58 -9.36 0.85
CA ILE A 270 -23.02 -8.06 0.49
C ILE A 270 -23.33 -7.14 1.68
N LEU A 271 -22.31 -6.79 2.47
CA LEU A 271 -22.42 -5.70 3.43
C LEU A 271 -22.07 -4.40 2.71
N ASP A 272 -23.10 -3.60 2.45
CA ASP A 272 -23.03 -2.19 2.11
C ASP A 272 -22.20 -1.43 3.15
N PHE A 273 -21.09 -0.84 2.73
CA PHE A 273 -20.35 0.17 3.52
C PHE A 273 -20.44 1.57 2.90
N ALA A 274 -21.46 1.83 2.08
CA ALA A 274 -21.67 3.11 1.42
C ALA A 274 -23.06 3.70 1.76
N SER A 275 -23.34 3.95 3.04
CA SER A 275 -24.57 4.70 3.42
C SER A 275 -24.47 5.56 4.68
N SER A 276 -23.30 5.72 5.33
CA SER A 276 -23.21 6.48 6.60
C SER A 276 -22.63 7.90 6.49
N VAL A 277 -22.60 8.53 5.32
CA VAL A 277 -22.06 9.92 5.17
C VAL A 277 -23.12 10.98 4.82
N HIS A 278 -24.41 10.62 4.69
CA HIS A 278 -25.48 11.58 4.37
C HIS A 278 -26.72 11.49 5.28
N ALA A 279 -26.54 11.61 6.59
CA ALA A 279 -27.65 11.95 7.48
C ALA A 279 -27.13 12.77 8.67
N GLY A 280 -27.35 14.09 8.63
CA GLY A 280 -26.98 14.97 9.75
C GLY A 280 -26.93 16.46 9.43
N ALA A 281 -27.82 16.96 8.57
CA ALA A 281 -28.05 18.40 8.42
C ALA A 281 -29.52 18.60 8.08
N ASP A 282 -30.39 18.54 9.09
CA ASP A 282 -31.61 19.35 9.21
C ASP A 282 -32.37 18.99 10.49
N ALA A 283 -33.00 20.02 11.09
CA ALA A 283 -33.74 20.07 12.37
C ALA A 283 -32.82 20.29 13.61
N GLU A 284 -32.99 21.31 14.46
CA GLU A 284 -34.17 22.08 14.86
C GLU A 284 -33.76 23.52 15.28
N ARG A 285 -34.61 24.51 14.97
CA ARG A 285 -34.59 25.87 15.54
C ARG A 285 -35.69 25.93 16.62
N PRO A 286 -35.43 26.33 17.87
CA PRO A 286 -36.51 26.49 18.84
C PRO A 286 -37.25 27.81 18.62
N GLN A 287 -38.58 27.73 18.64
CA GLN A 287 -39.47 28.86 18.87
C GLN A 287 -39.48 29.19 20.36
N THR A 288 -39.19 30.44 20.70
CA THR A 288 -39.85 31.25 21.74
C THR A 288 -39.68 32.71 21.36
#